data_AF-A0A800MAZ2-F1
#
_entry.id   AF-A0A800MAZ2-F1
#
_cell.length_a   1.000
_cell.length_b   1.000
_cell.length_c   1.000
_cell.angle_alpha   90.00
_cell.angle_beta   90.00
_cell.angle_gamma   90.00
#
_symmetry.space_group_name_H-M   'P 1'
#
loop_
_entity.id
_entity.type
_entity.pdbx_description
1 polymer ?
#
loop_
_entity_poly.entity_id
_entity_poly.type
_entity_poly.pdbx_seq_one_letter_code
_entity_poly.pdbx_strand_id
1 'polypeptide(L)'
;DGILHVLARDTATGREKVVEMKSAVDVDDAAVQQMVEESVEHAFEDMDARKWIEAALKAREAVKAARGGLEEFADELNNADAIRTALDLVEAALDTDDDLSQLKTAVAKLDEATLPLADLMMDRAMEAVLRKRGMLG
;
A
#
# COMPACT_ATOMS: atom_id res chain seq x y z
N ASP A 1 11.57 -6.41 -44.02
CA ASP A 1 11.44 -7.89 -44.08
C ASP A 1 10.69 -8.44 -42.87
N GLY A 2 10.57 -7.67 -41.76
CA GLY A 2 9.88 -8.13 -40.54
C GLY A 2 10.70 -9.09 -39.67
N ILE A 3 11.96 -9.34 -40.03
CA ILE A 3 12.85 -10.29 -39.35
C ILE A 3 13.57 -9.55 -38.21
N LEU A 4 13.41 -10.05 -36.98
CA LEU A 4 14.15 -9.58 -35.81
C LEU A 4 15.55 -10.21 -35.82
N HIS A 5 16.60 -9.39 -35.79
CA HIS A 5 17.98 -9.84 -35.67
C HIS A 5 18.45 -9.61 -34.23
N VAL A 6 18.82 -10.69 -33.53
CA VAL A 6 19.38 -10.61 -32.17
C VAL A 6 20.86 -10.97 -32.22
N LEU A 7 21.71 -10.12 -31.64
CA LEU A 7 23.16 -10.30 -31.59
C LEU A 7 23.55 -10.67 -30.15
N ALA A 8 24.03 -11.89 -29.96
CA ALA A 8 24.56 -12.35 -28.68
C ALA A 8 26.09 -12.30 -28.71
N ARG A 9 26.69 -11.61 -27.74
CA ARG A 9 28.16 -11.47 -27.62
C ARG A 9 28.65 -12.07 -26.31
N ASP A 10 29.66 -12.93 -26.40
CA ASP A 10 30.41 -13.40 -25.24
C ASP A 10 31.34 -12.28 -24.74
N THR A 11 31.14 -11.83 -23.50
CA THR A 11 31.85 -10.70 -22.91
C THR A 11 33.28 -11.02 -22.48
N ALA A 12 33.63 -12.29 -22.31
CA ALA A 12 34.99 -12.72 -21.92
C ALA A 12 35.88 -12.94 -23.14
N THR A 13 35.34 -13.48 -24.23
CA THR A 13 36.13 -13.78 -25.44
C THR A 13 35.90 -12.80 -26.59
N GLY A 14 34.94 -11.89 -26.46
CA GLY A 14 34.58 -10.89 -27.46
C GLY A 14 33.94 -11.45 -28.74
N ARG A 15 33.60 -12.74 -28.77
CA ARG A 15 33.04 -13.40 -29.96
C ARG A 15 31.55 -13.10 -30.06
N GLU A 16 31.12 -12.72 -31.24
CA GLU A 16 29.73 -12.39 -31.56
C GLU A 16 29.11 -13.52 -32.39
N LYS A 17 27.87 -13.87 -32.07
CA LYS A 17 27.05 -14.76 -32.89
C LYS A 17 25.75 -14.05 -33.22
N VAL A 18 25.55 -13.80 -34.51
CA VAL A 18 24.28 -13.28 -35.04
C VAL A 18 23.34 -14.46 -35.22
N VAL A 19 22.17 -14.39 -34.59
CA VAL A 19 21.11 -15.38 -34.78
C VAL A 19 19.98 -14.67 -35.53
N GLU A 20 19.76 -15.07 -36.76
CA GLU A 20 18.62 -14.61 -37.55
C GLU A 20 17.37 -15.36 -37.10
N MET A 21 16.43 -14.65 -36.46
CA MET A 21 15.12 -15.22 -36.15
C MET A 21 14.19 -14.93 -37.31
N LYS A 22 13.86 -15.96 -38.10
CA LYS A 22 12.77 -15.89 -39.07
C LYS A 22 11.47 -15.67 -38.29
N SER A 23 11.07 -14.40 -38.20
CA SER A 23 9.83 -13.96 -37.57
C SER A 23 8.64 -14.41 -38.40
N ALA A 24 8.22 -15.65 -38.20
CA ALA A 24 6.87 -16.06 -38.49
C ALA A 24 6.35 -16.75 -37.23
N VAL A 25 6.21 -15.95 -36.17
CA VAL A 25 5.16 -16.29 -35.21
C VAL A 25 3.89 -15.92 -35.95
N ASP A 26 3.27 -16.89 -36.61
CA ASP A 26 1.99 -16.73 -37.31
C ASP A 26 0.90 -16.68 -36.23
N VAL A 27 0.93 -15.60 -35.44
CA VAL A 27 -0.14 -15.31 -34.49
C VAL A 27 -1.26 -14.76 -35.34
N ASP A 28 -2.31 -15.55 -35.53
CA ASP A 28 -3.54 -15.10 -36.18
C ASP A 28 -4.05 -13.82 -35.49
N ASP A 29 -4.69 -12.94 -36.24
CA ASP A 29 -5.18 -11.65 -35.74
C ASP A 29 -6.08 -11.82 -34.49
N ALA A 30 -6.85 -12.92 -34.38
CA ALA A 30 -7.66 -13.21 -33.20
C ALA A 30 -6.79 -13.56 -31.98
N ALA A 31 -5.69 -14.28 -32.18
CA ALA A 31 -4.74 -14.57 -31.11
C ALA A 31 -3.98 -13.29 -30.68
N VAL A 32 -3.67 -12.37 -31.60
CA VAL A 32 -3.13 -11.05 -31.24
C VAL A 32 -4.13 -10.25 -30.41
N GLN A 33 -5.40 -10.21 -30.82
CA GLN A 33 -6.45 -9.52 -30.09
C GLN A 33 -6.64 -10.10 -28.68
N GLN A 34 -6.65 -11.44 -28.57
CA GLN A 34 -6.73 -12.14 -27.29
C GLN A 34 -5.54 -11.79 -26.39
N MET A 35 -4.31 -11.81 -26.93
CA MET A 35 -3.12 -11.44 -26.16
C MET A 35 -3.18 -9.99 -25.64
N VAL A 36 -3.77 -9.07 -26.41
CA VAL A 36 -3.96 -7.68 -25.99
C VAL A 36 -5.02 -7.59 -24.88
N GLU A 37 -6.15 -8.26 -25.03
CA GLU A 37 -7.21 -8.29 -24.01
C GLU A 37 -6.72 -8.89 -22.70
N GLU A 38 -6.08 -10.06 -22.75
CA GLU A 38 -5.47 -10.70 -21.58
C GLU A 38 -4.40 -9.82 -20.95
N SER A 39 -3.56 -9.13 -21.74
CA SER A 39 -2.56 -8.20 -21.20
C SER A 39 -3.19 -7.02 -20.48
N VAL A 40 -4.35 -6.53 -20.94
CA VAL A 40 -5.06 -5.40 -20.32
C VAL A 40 -5.77 -5.86 -19.05
N GLU A 41 -6.41 -7.02 -19.07
CA GLU A 41 -7.07 -7.60 -17.91
C GLU A 41 -6.09 -7.86 -16.77
N HIS A 42 -4.97 -8.54 -17.04
CA HIS A 42 -3.91 -8.75 -16.03
C HIS A 42 -3.35 -7.42 -15.50
N ALA A 43 -3.21 -6.40 -16.36
CA ALA A 43 -2.75 -5.09 -15.89
C ALA A 43 -3.74 -4.43 -14.92
N PHE A 44 -5.05 -4.62 -15.11
CA PHE A 44 -6.06 -4.13 -14.16
C PHE A 44 -6.01 -4.91 -12.84
N GLU A 45 -5.92 -6.23 -12.88
CA GLU A 45 -5.78 -7.08 -11.68
C GLU A 45 -4.53 -6.71 -10.87
N ASP A 46 -3.38 -6.54 -11.54
CA ASP A 46 -2.13 -6.10 -10.92
C ASP A 46 -2.27 -4.72 -10.25
N MET A 47 -2.99 -3.79 -10.90
CA MET A 47 -3.25 -2.47 -10.35
C MET A 47 -4.14 -2.52 -9.11
N ASP A 48 -5.17 -3.36 -9.11
CA ASP A 48 -6.10 -3.47 -7.98
C ASP A 48 -5.45 -4.19 -6.80
N ALA A 49 -4.71 -5.28 -7.04
CA ALA A 49 -3.89 -5.94 -6.03
C ALA A 49 -2.88 -4.97 -5.41
N ARG A 50 -2.21 -4.14 -6.22
CA ARG A 50 -1.29 -3.12 -5.72
C ARG A 50 -2.00 -2.07 -4.85
N LYS A 51 -3.17 -1.56 -5.28
CA LYS A 51 -3.95 -0.59 -4.49
C LYS A 51 -4.37 -1.18 -3.15
N TRP A 52 -4.80 -2.44 -3.12
CA TRP A 52 -5.14 -3.15 -1.89
C TRP A 52 -3.94 -3.24 -0.96
N ILE A 53 -2.79 -3.73 -1.44
CA ILE A 53 -1.57 -3.87 -0.63
C ILE A 53 -1.14 -2.52 -0.04
N GLU A 54 -1.11 -1.46 -0.86
CA GLU A 54 -0.73 -0.12 -0.39
C GLU A 54 -1.71 0.43 0.66
N ALA A 55 -3.02 0.22 0.48
CA ALA A 55 -4.03 0.63 1.44
C ALA A 55 -3.96 -0.18 2.75
N ALA A 56 -3.77 -1.50 2.66
CA ALA A 56 -3.66 -2.40 3.80
C ALA A 56 -2.43 -2.09 4.65
N LEU A 57 -1.29 -1.78 4.02
CA LEU A 57 -0.09 -1.35 4.72
C LEU A 57 -0.32 -0.07 5.53
N LYS A 58 -0.91 0.95 4.91
CA LYS A 58 -1.25 2.22 5.58
C LYS A 58 -2.25 2.01 6.72
N ALA A 59 -3.26 1.19 6.52
CA ALA A 59 -4.25 0.87 7.54
C ALA A 59 -3.61 0.19 8.76
N ARG A 60 -2.70 -0.78 8.55
CA ARG A 60 -1.96 -1.44 9.64
C ARG A 60 -1.06 -0.47 10.41
N GLU A 61 -0.43 0.47 9.71
CA GLU A 61 0.36 1.54 10.37
C GLU A 61 -0.53 2.44 11.23
N ALA A 62 -1.69 2.86 10.71
CA ALA A 62 -2.67 3.68 11.44
C ALA A 62 -3.19 2.95 12.69
N VAL A 63 -3.56 1.67 12.56
CA VAL A 63 -3.98 0.81 13.68
C VAL A 63 -2.90 0.75 14.75
N LYS A 64 -1.65 0.51 14.36
CA LYS A 64 -0.52 0.43 15.28
C LYS A 64 -0.32 1.76 16.04
N ALA A 65 -0.37 2.89 15.33
CA ALA A 65 -0.20 4.21 15.94
C ALA A 65 -1.33 4.53 16.92
N ALA A 66 -2.58 4.29 16.52
CA ALA A 66 -3.76 4.55 17.35
C ALA A 66 -3.82 3.62 18.58
N ARG A 67 -3.45 2.34 18.45
CA ARG A 67 -3.32 1.42 19.59
C ARG A 67 -2.27 1.90 20.59
N GLY A 68 -1.09 2.30 20.12
CA GLY A 68 -0.04 2.83 21.00
C GLY A 68 -0.46 4.11 21.73
N GLY A 69 -1.13 5.03 21.04
CA GLY A 69 -1.67 6.23 21.67
C GLY A 69 -2.77 5.92 22.71
N LEU A 70 -3.65 4.97 22.42
CA LEU A 70 -4.65 4.52 23.39
C LEU A 70 -4.03 3.84 24.63
N GLU A 71 -2.98 3.03 24.46
CA GLU A 71 -2.29 2.40 25.59
C GLU A 71 -1.74 3.43 26.57
N GLU A 72 -1.27 4.57 26.07
CA GLU A 72 -0.67 5.63 26.89
C GLU A 72 -1.70 6.63 27.44
N PHE A 73 -2.75 6.94 26.66
CA PHE A 73 -3.62 8.09 26.93
C PHE A 73 -5.12 7.77 27.05
N ALA A 74 -5.53 6.51 27.04
CA ALA A 74 -6.96 6.15 27.09
C ALA A 74 -7.70 6.76 28.30
N ASP A 75 -7.07 6.84 29.47
CA ASP A 75 -7.68 7.36 30.69
C ASP A 75 -7.92 8.87 30.66
N GLU A 76 -7.28 9.57 29.72
CA GLU A 76 -7.39 11.01 29.51
C GLU A 76 -8.36 11.38 28.37
N LEU A 77 -8.92 10.38 27.69
CA LEU A 77 -9.78 10.55 26.53
C LEU A 77 -11.24 10.21 26.84
N ASN A 78 -12.15 11.12 26.48
CA ASN A 78 -13.58 10.89 26.59
C ASN A 78 -14.15 9.97 25.49
N ASN A 79 -13.39 9.73 24.41
CA ASN A 79 -13.82 8.96 23.25
C ASN A 79 -12.99 7.67 23.03
N ALA A 80 -12.30 7.18 24.06
CA ALA A 80 -11.46 5.99 23.95
C ALA A 80 -12.21 4.75 23.39
N ASP A 81 -13.46 4.54 23.80
CA ASP A 81 -14.29 3.43 23.30
C ASP A 81 -14.69 3.59 21.82
N ALA A 82 -14.87 4.83 21.36
CA ALA A 82 -15.13 5.09 19.94
C ALA A 82 -13.89 4.78 19.09
N ILE A 83 -12.69 5.09 19.59
CA ILE A 83 -11.43 4.74 18.91
C ILE A 83 -11.24 3.21 18.89
N ARG A 84 -11.50 2.51 19.99
CA ARG A 84 -11.47 1.03 20.03
C ARG A 84 -12.42 0.41 19.01
N THR A 85 -13.64 0.92 18.93
CA THR A 85 -14.61 0.46 17.92
C THR A 85 -14.11 0.71 16.50
N ALA A 86 -13.51 1.88 16.23
CA ALA A 86 -12.96 2.19 14.91
C ALA A 86 -11.75 1.30 14.54
N LEU A 87 -10.91 0.96 15.53
CA LEU A 87 -9.83 -0.02 15.35
C LEU A 87 -10.37 -1.39 14.94
N ASP A 88 -11.38 -1.89 15.65
CA ASP A 88 -12.01 -3.18 15.35
C ASP A 88 -12.61 -3.20 13.94
N LEU A 89 -13.18 -2.07 13.46
CA LEU A 89 -13.69 -1.95 12.10
C LEU A 89 -12.58 -2.01 11.05
N VAL A 90 -11.42 -1.41 11.31
CA VAL A 90 -10.28 -1.47 10.38
C VAL A 90 -9.69 -2.87 10.34
N GLU A 91 -9.56 -3.51 11.49
CA GLU A 91 -9.05 -4.90 11.58
C GLU A 91 -10.00 -5.87 10.88
N ALA A 92 -11.31 -5.76 11.10
CA ALA A 92 -12.30 -6.57 10.39
C ALA A 92 -12.27 -6.32 8.87
N ALA A 93 -12.05 -5.08 8.42
CA ALA A 93 -11.92 -4.76 7.00
C ALA A 93 -10.60 -5.25 6.39
N LEU A 94 -9.56 -5.49 7.19
CA LEU A 94 -8.31 -6.10 6.75
C LEU A 94 -8.44 -7.63 6.59
N ASP A 95 -9.42 -8.25 7.27
CA ASP A 95 -9.66 -9.70 7.24
C ASP A 95 -10.57 -10.15 6.09
N THR A 96 -11.33 -9.24 5.48
CA THR A 96 -12.30 -9.59 4.42
C THR A 96 -11.67 -9.78 3.04
N ASP A 97 -10.36 -9.51 2.89
CA ASP A 97 -9.55 -9.53 1.65
C ASP A 97 -10.25 -8.95 0.40
N ASP A 98 -9.69 -7.85 -0.13
CA ASP A 98 -10.03 -7.22 -1.42
C ASP A 98 -11.28 -6.29 -1.47
N ASP A 99 -11.86 -5.90 -0.32
CA ASP A 99 -12.81 -4.77 -0.26
C ASP A 99 -12.12 -3.43 0.06
N LEU A 100 -11.47 -2.87 -0.96
CA LEU A 100 -10.75 -1.59 -0.85
C LEU A 100 -11.64 -0.42 -0.40
N SER A 101 -12.93 -0.46 -0.75
CA SER A 101 -13.89 0.59 -0.39
C SER A 101 -14.23 0.55 1.10
N GLN A 102 -14.50 -0.64 1.62
CA GLN A 102 -14.75 -0.87 3.03
C GLN A 102 -13.52 -0.51 3.87
N LEU A 103 -12.32 -0.93 3.45
CA LEU A 103 -11.08 -0.60 4.16
C LEU A 103 -10.86 0.91 4.24
N LYS A 104 -10.99 1.63 3.11
CA LYS A 104 -10.89 3.10 3.10
C LYS A 104 -11.90 3.77 4.01
N THR A 105 -13.14 3.29 4.00
CA THR A 105 -14.21 3.81 4.87
C THR A 105 -13.89 3.57 6.35
N ALA A 106 -13.37 2.40 6.70
CA ALA A 106 -13.00 2.07 8.07
C ALA A 106 -11.81 2.93 8.54
N VAL A 107 -10.79 3.10 7.70
CA VAL A 107 -9.63 3.95 8.00
C VAL A 107 -10.05 5.40 8.20
N ALA A 108 -10.92 5.94 7.34
CA ALA A 108 -11.42 7.32 7.51
C ALA A 108 -12.15 7.53 8.85
N LYS A 109 -12.92 6.53 9.31
CA LYS A 109 -13.56 6.57 10.63
C LYS A 109 -12.54 6.52 11.77
N LEU A 110 -11.47 5.74 11.62
CA LEU A 110 -10.36 5.69 12.58
C LEU A 110 -9.64 7.04 12.64
N ASP A 111 -9.35 7.65 11.49
CA ASP A 111 -8.72 8.97 11.41
C ASP A 111 -9.58 10.03 12.13
N GLU A 112 -10.89 10.06 11.86
CA GLU A 112 -11.82 10.98 12.54
C GLU A 112 -11.88 10.73 14.06
N ALA A 113 -11.96 9.47 14.48
CA ALA A 113 -12.05 9.12 15.89
C ALA A 113 -10.75 9.45 16.66
N THR A 114 -9.60 9.39 15.99
CA THR A 114 -8.28 9.61 16.61
C THR A 114 -7.86 11.07 16.68
N LEU A 115 -8.64 12.02 16.14
CA LEU A 115 -8.33 13.46 16.22
C LEU A 115 -8.03 13.94 17.66
N PRO A 116 -8.85 13.65 18.68
CA PRO A 116 -8.57 14.10 20.05
C PRO A 116 -7.33 13.42 20.67
N LEU A 117 -7.06 12.18 20.26
CA LEU A 117 -5.85 11.45 20.68
C LEU A 117 -4.59 12.11 20.07
N ALA A 118 -4.64 12.48 18.80
CA ALA A 118 -3.52 13.14 18.13
C ALA A 118 -3.19 14.50 18.77
N ASP A 119 -4.21 15.30 19.10
CA ASP A 119 -4.04 16.57 19.81
C ASP A 119 -3.38 16.36 21.18
N LEU A 120 -3.88 15.40 21.96
CA LEU A 120 -3.32 15.07 23.27
C LEU A 120 -1.86 14.60 23.20
N MET A 121 -1.53 13.75 22.23
CA MET A 121 -0.16 13.28 22.02
C MET A 121 0.79 14.44 21.68
N MET A 122 0.35 15.39 20.85
CA MET A 122 1.14 16.58 20.51
C MET A 122 1.35 17.49 21.72
N ASP A 123 0.30 17.72 22.52
CA ASP A 123 0.40 18.50 23.75
C ASP A 123 1.40 17.87 24.73
N ARG A 124 1.30 16.56 24.96
CA ARG A 124 2.23 15.80 25.83
C ARG A 124 3.67 15.84 25.32
N ALA A 125 3.86 15.71 24.01
CA ALA A 125 5.19 15.83 23.40
C ALA A 125 5.77 17.24 23.58
N MET A 126 4.96 18.29 23.40
CA MET A 126 5.39 19.67 23.58
C MET A 126 5.72 19.99 25.04
N GLU A 127 4.91 19.55 25.99
CA GLU A 127 5.17 19.66 27.42
C GLU A 127 6.50 19.02 27.81
N ALA A 128 6.76 17.80 27.32
CA ALA A 128 8.01 17.08 27.58
C ALA A 128 9.24 17.85 27.05
N VAL A 129 9.14 18.44 25.85
CA VAL A 129 10.20 19.26 25.27
C VAL A 129 10.43 20.53 26.10
N LEU A 130 9.37 21.23 26.50
CA LEU A 130 9.46 22.46 27.30
C LEU A 130 10.05 22.20 28.69
N ARG A 131 9.65 21.10 29.35
CA ARG A 131 10.24 20.65 30.63
C ARG A 131 11.73 20.36 30.47
N LYS A 132 12.13 19.65 29.41
CA LYS A 132 13.55 19.35 29.14
C LYS A 132 14.39 20.62 28.93
N ARG A 133 13.77 21.71 28.48
CA ARG A 133 14.40 23.03 28.30
C ARG A 133 14.34 23.92 29.55
N GLY A 134 13.76 23.43 30.66
CA GLY A 134 13.61 24.19 31.90
C GLY A 134 12.59 25.32 31.84
N MET A 135 11.67 25.28 30.87
CA MET A 135 10.67 26.33 30.62
C MET A 135 9.31 26.05 31.28
N LEU A 136 9.13 24.85 31.84
CA LEU A 136 8.00 24.46 32.69
C LEU A 136 8.58 23.89 33.98
N GLY A 137 8.16 24.45 35.12
CA GLY A 137 8.57 24.07 36.47
C GLY A 137 7.64 23.04 37.10
#